data_AF-A0A1G5SGI5-F1
#
_entry.id   AF-A0A1G5SGI5-F1
#
_cell.length_a   1.000
_cell.length_b   1.000
_cell.length_c   1.000
_cell.angle_alpha   90.00
_cell.angle_beta   90.00
_cell.angle_gamma   90.00
#
_symmetry.space_group_name_H-M   'P 1'
#
loop_
_entity.id
_entity.type
_entity.pdbx_description
1 polymer ?
#
loop_
_entity_poly.entity_id
_entity_poly.type
_entity_poly.pdbx_seq_one_letter_code
_entity_poly.pdbx_strand_id
1 'polypeptide(L)'
;MIIRCNVVTLLTNQFSDSLTELLRRGAKQLLEQAVEAELTGFMEQFSGRKLNDGRAAVVRNGYRPERNIQTSIGPVTVKIPKVRAKDGDPVTFRSALLWCRAVCTEDSFAGGGVTLAVFEGCFRLSMKQ
;
A
#
# COMPACT_ATOMS: atom_id res chain seq x y z
N MET A 1 33.66 -11.79 -38.74
CA MET A 1 33.90 -10.60 -37.89
C MET A 1 32.60 -10.29 -37.15
N ILE A 2 32.42 -10.86 -35.96
CA ILE A 2 31.20 -10.65 -35.16
C ILE A 2 31.39 -9.33 -34.42
N ILE A 3 30.67 -8.29 -34.84
CA ILE A 3 30.63 -7.02 -34.11
C ILE A 3 29.82 -7.29 -32.83
N ARG A 4 30.52 -7.35 -31.69
CA ARG A 4 29.91 -7.34 -30.36
C ARG A 4 29.33 -5.93 -30.14
N CYS A 5 28.05 -5.76 -30.48
CA CYS A 5 27.35 -4.52 -30.20
C CYS A 5 27.09 -4.38 -28.69
N ASN A 6 27.94 -3.60 -28.02
CA ASN A 6 27.83 -3.17 -26.62
C ASN A 6 26.71 -2.12 -26.37
N VAL A 7 25.90 -1.80 -27.39
CA VAL A 7 24.86 -0.76 -27.34
C VAL A 7 23.50 -1.28 -26.87
N VAL A 8 23.22 -2.58 -27.02
CA VAL A 8 21.91 -3.17 -26.67
C VAL A 8 21.70 -3.20 -25.15
N THR A 9 22.75 -3.45 -24.37
CA THR A 9 22.67 -3.56 -22.91
C THR A 9 22.44 -2.23 -22.20
N LEU A 10 22.90 -1.10 -22.77
CA LEU A 10 22.74 0.22 -22.16
C LEU A 10 21.32 0.77 -22.32
N LEU A 11 20.67 0.50 -23.46
CA LEU A 11 19.29 0.94 -23.72
C LEU A 11 18.29 0.15 -22.87
N THR A 12 18.44 -1.18 -22.78
CA THR A 12 17.50 -2.01 -22.01
C THR A 12 17.43 -1.62 -20.55
N ASN A 13 18.55 -1.21 -19.93
CA ASN A 13 18.57 -0.79 -18.53
C ASN A 13 17.88 0.57 -18.31
N GLN A 14 18.12 1.54 -19.20
CA GLN A 14 17.47 2.86 -19.11
C GLN A 14 15.96 2.81 -19.39
N PHE A 15 15.53 1.98 -20.35
CA PHE A 15 14.12 1.76 -20.62
C PHE A 15 13.43 0.95 -19.50
N SER A 16 14.11 -0.04 -18.91
CA SER A 16 13.57 -0.74 -17.75
C SER A 16 13.41 0.18 -16.54
N ASP A 17 14.35 1.11 -16.33
CA ASP A 17 14.27 2.04 -15.19
C ASP A 17 13.11 3.03 -15.34
N SER A 18 12.93 3.62 -16.53
CA SER A 18 11.81 4.54 -16.81
C SER A 18 10.43 3.87 -16.77
N LEU A 19 10.31 2.66 -17.34
CA LEU A 19 9.06 1.89 -17.28
C LEU A 19 8.75 1.43 -15.85
N THR A 20 9.75 0.99 -15.10
CA THR A 20 9.58 0.60 -13.69
C THR A 20 9.12 1.78 -12.85
N GLU A 21 9.64 2.98 -13.09
CA GLU A 21 9.18 4.18 -12.41
C GLU A 21 7.72 4.52 -12.74
N LEU A 22 7.32 4.43 -14.01
CA LEU A 22 5.94 4.64 -14.43
C LEU A 22 5.00 3.64 -13.74
N LEU A 23 5.36 2.36 -13.75
CA LEU A 23 4.58 1.31 -13.11
C LEU A 23 4.50 1.50 -11.60
N ARG A 24 5.59 1.93 -10.95
CA ARG A 24 5.60 2.24 -9.51
C ARG A 24 4.67 3.40 -9.17
N ARG A 25 4.66 4.46 -9.99
CA ARG A 25 3.74 5.60 -9.84
C ARG A 25 2.29 5.18 -10.05
N GLY A 26 2.01 4.39 -11.08
CA GLY A 26 0.67 3.85 -11.35
C GLY A 26 0.17 2.95 -10.21
N ALA A 27 1.01 2.04 -9.72
CA ALA A 27 0.69 1.19 -8.58
C ALA A 27 0.39 2.00 -7.31
N LYS A 28 1.17 3.06 -7.05
CA LYS A 28 0.90 4.00 -5.95
C LYS A 28 -0.49 4.64 -6.07
N GLN A 29 -0.81 5.17 -7.24
CA GLN A 29 -2.11 5.82 -7.49
C GLN A 29 -3.28 4.86 -7.30
N LEU A 30 -3.16 3.62 -7.81
CA LEU A 30 -4.18 2.59 -7.64
C LEU A 30 -4.38 2.22 -6.16
N LEU A 31 -3.29 2.09 -5.40
CA LEU A 31 -3.37 1.84 -3.96
C LEU A 31 -4.03 3.01 -3.21
N GLU A 32 -3.66 4.25 -3.53
CA GLU A 32 -4.28 5.44 -2.93
C GLU A 32 -5.79 5.51 -3.23
N GLN A 33 -6.19 5.24 -4.47
CA GLN A 33 -7.59 5.20 -4.88
C GLN A 33 -8.37 4.09 -4.17
N ALA A 34 -7.77 2.89 -4.08
CA ALA A 34 -8.42 1.76 -3.42
C ALA A 34 -8.62 2.02 -1.92
N VAL A 35 -7.65 2.65 -1.25
CA VAL A 35 -7.77 3.05 0.16
C VAL A 35 -8.83 4.14 0.35
N GLU A 36 -8.94 5.09 -0.58
CA GLU A 36 -9.98 6.13 -0.53
C GLU A 36 -11.38 5.54 -0.73
N ALA A 37 -11.52 4.52 -1.59
CA ALA A 37 -12.76 3.77 -1.75
C ALA A 37 -13.16 3.02 -0.47
N GLU A 38 -12.20 2.34 0.19
CA GLU A 38 -12.43 1.72 1.51
C GLU A 38 -12.85 2.75 2.56
N LEU A 39 -12.20 3.93 2.57
CA LEU A 39 -12.52 5.00 3.50
C LEU A 39 -13.95 5.50 3.29
N THR A 40 -14.36 5.69 2.03
CA THR A 40 -15.71 6.16 1.69
C THR A 40 -16.76 5.17 2.19
N GLY A 41 -16.60 3.87 1.89
CA GLY A 41 -17.50 2.83 2.38
C GLY A 41 -17.50 2.71 3.92
N PHE A 42 -16.37 2.97 4.56
CA PHE A 42 -16.30 3.04 6.03
C PHE A 42 -17.09 4.23 6.59
N MET A 43 -16.95 5.41 6.00
CA MET A 43 -17.65 6.62 6.45
C MET A 43 -19.17 6.52 6.26
N GLU A 44 -19.62 5.88 5.18
CA GLU A 44 -21.04 5.61 4.92
C GLU A 44 -21.69 4.78 6.04
N GLN A 45 -20.98 3.78 6.59
CA GLN A 45 -21.46 2.97 7.72
C GLN A 45 -21.70 3.81 8.99
N PHE A 46 -20.98 4.93 9.14
CA PHE A 46 -21.12 5.84 10.28
C PHE A 46 -21.92 7.10 9.97
N SER A 47 -22.52 7.21 8.79
CA SER A 47 -23.32 8.38 8.36
C SER A 47 -24.51 8.67 9.29
N GLY A 48 -25.06 7.63 9.91
CA GLY A 48 -26.13 7.74 10.92
C GLY A 48 -25.67 8.28 12.28
N ARG A 49 -24.37 8.24 12.59
CA ARG A 49 -23.83 8.78 13.85
C ARG A 49 -23.59 10.27 13.72
N LYS A 50 -24.47 11.05 14.37
CA LYS A 50 -24.37 12.50 14.46
C LYS A 50 -24.22 12.92 15.91
N LEU A 51 -23.46 13.98 16.13
CA LEU A 51 -23.40 14.65 17.42
C LEU A 51 -24.75 15.35 17.68
N ASN A 52 -25.01 15.72 18.94
CA ASN A 52 -26.18 16.51 19.33
C ASN A 52 -26.33 17.80 18.51
N ASP A 53 -25.21 18.35 18.02
CA ASP A 53 -25.16 19.53 17.15
C ASP A 53 -25.47 19.25 15.66
N GLY A 54 -25.86 18.03 15.30
CA GLY A 54 -26.17 17.60 13.92
C GLY A 54 -24.95 17.37 13.02
N ARG A 55 -23.73 17.62 13.51
CA ARG A 55 -22.47 17.37 12.80
C ARG A 55 -22.13 15.87 12.76
N ALA A 56 -21.44 15.43 11.72
CA ALA A 56 -20.93 14.06 11.64
C ALA A 56 -20.01 13.76 12.83
N ALA A 57 -20.29 12.65 13.53
CA ALA A 57 -19.50 12.23 14.69
C ALA A 57 -18.10 11.73 14.29
N VAL A 58 -18.02 11.09 13.12
CA VAL A 58 -16.79 10.52 12.57
C VAL A 58 -16.27 11.43 11.45
N VAL A 59 -15.01 11.86 11.55
CA VAL A 59 -14.38 12.76 10.57
C VAL A 59 -13.01 12.27 10.14
N ARG A 60 -12.61 12.56 8.89
CA ARG A 60 -11.23 12.40 8.42
C ARG A 60 -10.35 13.44 9.12
N ASN A 61 -9.33 12.97 9.84
CA ASN A 61 -8.39 13.77 10.62
C ASN A 61 -6.94 13.53 10.14
N GLY A 62 -6.66 13.93 8.90
CA GLY A 62 -5.33 13.84 8.30
C GLY A 62 -4.93 12.42 7.89
N TYR A 63 -3.63 12.16 7.93
CA TYR A 63 -3.02 10.89 7.52
C TYR A 63 -2.12 10.33 8.63
N ARG A 64 -1.94 9.01 8.60
CA ARG A 64 -0.89 8.33 9.36
C ARG A 64 0.46 8.52 8.64
N PRO A 65 1.58 8.27 9.34
CA PRO A 65 2.89 8.23 8.70
C PRO A 65 2.89 7.33 7.46
N GLU A 66 3.67 7.73 6.47
CA GLU A 66 3.88 6.95 5.25
C GLU A 66 4.46 5.59 5.61
N ARG A 67 3.98 4.56 4.90
CA ARG A 67 4.49 3.20 5.04
C ARG A 67 4.88 2.65 3.67
N ASN A 68 5.90 1.81 3.66
CA ASN A 68 6.32 1.10 2.47
C ASN A 68 5.53 -0.21 2.37
N ILE A 69 4.96 -0.45 1.18
CA ILE A 69 4.31 -1.69 0.81
C ILE A 69 5.20 -2.39 -0.20
N GLN A 70 5.59 -3.62 0.10
CA GLN A 70 6.32 -4.44 -0.86
C GLN A 70 5.38 -4.91 -1.96
N THR A 71 5.68 -4.55 -3.20
CA THR A 71 5.00 -5.03 -4.40
C THR A 71 6.00 -5.74 -5.31
N SER A 72 5.54 -6.48 -6.32
CA SER A 72 6.44 -7.16 -7.27
C SER A 72 7.34 -6.21 -8.07
N ILE A 73 6.98 -4.91 -8.15
CA ILE A 73 7.73 -3.83 -8.82
C ILE A 73 8.69 -3.11 -7.85
N GLY A 74 8.70 -3.53 -6.58
CA GLY A 74 9.50 -2.95 -5.50
C GLY A 74 8.64 -2.24 -4.44
N PRO A 75 9.28 -1.51 -3.51
CA PRO A 75 8.59 -0.80 -2.44
C PRO A 75 7.79 0.40 -2.97
N VAL A 76 6.53 0.51 -2.55
CA VAL A 76 5.64 1.63 -2.85
C VAL A 76 5.22 2.31 -1.56
N THR A 77 5.42 3.63 -1.47
CA THR A 77 5.01 4.44 -0.31
C THR A 77 3.54 4.84 -0.42
N VAL A 78 2.75 4.53 0.62
CA VAL A 78 1.31 4.88 0.66
C VAL A 78 0.96 5.54 1.99
N LYS A 79 0.08 6.55 1.94
CA LYS A 79 -0.49 7.22 3.11
C LYS A 79 -1.82 6.60 3.49
N ILE A 80 -1.98 6.26 4.76
CA ILE A 80 -3.26 5.76 5.29
C ILE A 80 -4.06 6.95 5.85
N PRO A 81 -5.32 7.17 5.43
CA PRO A 81 -6.16 8.19 6.02
C PRO A 81 -6.46 7.87 7.49
N LYS A 82 -6.46 8.89 8.33
CA LYS A 82 -6.79 8.77 9.74
C LYS A 82 -8.20 9.26 9.96
N VAL A 83 -8.99 8.46 10.67
CA VAL A 83 -10.35 8.82 11.10
C VAL A 83 -10.34 9.11 12.59
N ARG A 84 -11.10 10.13 13.01
CA ARG A 84 -11.30 10.49 14.40
C ARG A 84 -12.79 10.58 14.70
N ALA A 85 -13.21 9.89 15.75
CA ALA A 85 -14.53 10.01 16.36
C ALA A 85 -14.58 11.18 17.36
N LYS A 86 -15.74 11.83 17.46
CA LYS A 86 -16.00 12.97 18.37
C LYS A 86 -17.10 12.68 19.40
N ASP A 87 -17.79 11.56 19.26
CA ASP A 87 -18.91 11.06 20.05
C ASP A 87 -18.50 10.32 21.32
N GLY A 88 -17.20 10.27 21.64
CA GLY A 88 -16.65 9.57 22.81
C GLY A 88 -16.36 8.09 22.56
N ASP A 89 -17.03 7.45 21.60
CA ASP A 89 -16.74 6.10 21.14
C ASP A 89 -15.54 6.10 20.17
N PRO A 90 -14.40 5.46 20.51
CA PRO A 90 -13.23 5.48 19.64
C PRO A 90 -13.43 4.59 18.40
N VAL A 91 -13.57 5.22 17.24
CA VAL A 91 -13.60 4.53 15.94
C VAL A 91 -12.22 4.58 15.28
N THR A 92 -11.69 3.42 14.89
CA THR A 92 -10.39 3.31 14.20
C THR A 92 -10.56 2.74 12.80
N PHE A 93 -10.23 3.54 11.78
CA PHE A 93 -10.12 3.04 10.41
C PHE A 93 -8.90 2.11 10.27
N ARG A 94 -9.14 0.90 9.78
CA ARG A 94 -8.11 -0.09 9.42
C ARG A 94 -8.39 -0.53 7.97
N SER A 95 -7.48 -0.19 7.07
CA SER A 95 -7.53 -0.66 5.69
C SER A 95 -7.27 -2.16 5.64
N ALA A 96 -8.07 -2.90 4.87
CA ALA A 96 -7.87 -4.34 4.67
C ALA A 96 -6.71 -4.58 3.70
N LEU A 97 -6.61 -3.74 2.66
CA LEU A 97 -5.55 -3.79 1.65
C LEU A 97 -4.15 -3.63 2.25
N LEU A 98 -4.03 -2.81 3.30
CA LEU A 98 -2.76 -2.49 3.92
C LEU A 98 -2.52 -3.28 5.22
N TRP A 99 -3.25 -4.35 5.49
CA TRP A 99 -3.10 -5.08 6.75
C TRP A 99 -1.74 -5.80 6.88
N CYS A 100 -1.13 -6.23 5.77
CA CYS A 100 0.12 -7.00 5.82
C CYS A 100 1.34 -6.11 6.10
N ARG A 101 2.08 -6.41 7.17
CA ARG A 101 3.40 -5.83 7.45
C ARG A 101 4.45 -6.66 6.71
N ALA A 102 4.63 -6.42 5.42
CA ALA A 102 5.76 -7.00 4.69
C ALA A 102 7.00 -6.15 4.96
N VAL A 103 7.90 -6.62 5.81
CA VAL A 103 9.27 -6.09 5.92
C VAL A 103 10.16 -7.03 5.12
N CYS A 104 10.61 -6.61 3.94
CA CYS A 104 11.75 -7.24 3.29
C CYS A 104 12.96 -6.40 3.68
N THR A 105 13.76 -6.88 4.64
CA THR A 105 15.10 -6.34 4.88
C THR A 105 15.96 -6.69 3.67
N GLU A 106 16.48 -5.66 2.99
CA GLU A 106 17.50 -5.82 1.96
C GLU A 106 18.82 -6.17 2.66
N ASP A 107 19.09 -7.46 2.87
CA ASP A 107 20.45 -7.89 3.18
C ASP A 107 21.26 -7.85 1.88
N SER A 108 22.37 -7.11 1.93
CA SER A 108 23.37 -7.06 0.86
C SER A 108 23.88 -8.48 0.60
N PHE A 109 23.40 -9.13 -0.47
CA PHE A 109 23.71 -10.53 -0.76
C PHE A 109 24.90 -10.65 -1.72
N ALA A 110 26.08 -10.87 -1.16
CA ALA A 110 27.12 -11.63 -1.84
C ALA A 110 26.85 -13.13 -1.61
N GLY A 111 26.49 -13.87 -2.66
CA GLY A 111 26.48 -15.34 -2.66
C GLY A 111 25.11 -15.97 -2.41
N GLY A 112 24.58 -16.67 -3.43
CA GLY A 112 23.21 -17.16 -3.50
C GLY A 112 22.70 -18.00 -2.31
N GLY A 113 21.39 -17.88 -2.08
CA GLY A 113 20.64 -18.65 -1.10
C GLY A 113 19.16 -18.27 -1.18
N VAL A 114 18.30 -19.28 -1.22
CA VAL A 114 16.85 -19.19 -1.42
C VAL A 114 16.21 -18.23 -0.40
N THR A 115 15.51 -17.20 -0.88
CA THR A 115 14.79 -16.26 -0.01
C THR A 115 13.59 -16.95 0.62
N LEU A 116 13.67 -17.29 1.92
CA LEU A 116 12.49 -17.62 2.71
C LEU A 116 11.81 -16.31 3.12
N ALA A 117 10.74 -15.96 2.44
CA ALA A 117 9.82 -14.93 2.93
C ALA A 117 9.07 -15.51 4.14
N VAL A 118 9.40 -15.06 5.35
CA VAL A 118 8.61 -15.36 6.54
C VAL A 118 7.33 -14.54 6.47
N PHE A 119 6.26 -15.15 5.97
CA PHE A 119 4.90 -14.63 6.04
C PHE A 119 4.35 -14.85 7.45
N GLU A 120 4.78 -14.07 8.43
CA GLU A 120 4.08 -14.01 9.70
C GLU A 120 2.75 -13.27 9.52
N GLY A 121 1.64 -14.03 9.53
CA GLY A 121 0.30 -13.52 9.84
C GLY A 121 -0.59 -13.12 8.66
N CYS A 122 -0.45 -13.72 7.48
CA CYS A 122 -1.25 -13.39 6.30
C CYS A 122 -2.51 -14.27 6.16
N PHE A 123 -3.67 -13.70 6.55
CA PHE A 123 -5.00 -13.96 5.98
C PHE A 123 -5.39 -15.43 5.72
N ARG A 124 -6.00 -16.09 6.72
CA ARG A 124 -6.88 -17.25 6.46
C ARG A 124 -8.14 -16.71 5.79
N LEU A 125 -8.11 -16.61 4.45
CA LEU A 125 -9.28 -16.34 3.62
C LEU A 125 -10.21 -17.56 3.75
N SER A 126 -11.01 -17.59 4.81
CA SER A 126 -12.13 -18.51 4.91
C SER A 126 -13.20 -18.01 3.94
N MET A 127 -13.07 -18.35 2.67
CA MET A 127 -14.23 -18.44 1.79
C MET A 127 -15.16 -19.47 2.43
N LYS A 128 -16.20 -18.99 3.10
CA LYS A 128 -17.26 -19.83 3.64
C LYS A 128 -18.43 -19.76 2.66
N GLN A 129 -18.49 -20.85 1.91
CA GLN A 129 -19.51 -21.37 0.99
C GLN A 129 -19.72 -20.60 -0.32
#